data_AF-A0A959JNS9-F1
#
_entry.id   AF-A0A959JNS9-F1
#
_cell.length_a   1.000
_cell.length_b   1.000
_cell.length_c   1.000
_cell.angle_alpha   90.00
_cell.angle_beta   90.00
_cell.angle_gamma   90.00
#
_symmetry.space_group_name_H-M   'P 1'
#
loop_
_entity.id
_entity.type
_entity.pdbx_description
1 polymer ?
#
loop_
_entity_poly.entity_id
_entity_poly.type
_entity_poly.pdbx_seq_one_letter_code
_entity_poly.pdbx_strand_id
1 'polypeptide(L)'
;MSEIPILTAQNVAINFVAAPLNKRIIAYLIDYGIKLSYLILIVFYVMTGTISEFMMDPWSENAIFIILLLPYIFYTFSLEWLLEGQTIGKKLMHIKVVKIDGFQASVFDYFVRWGFRVVDIIGSFGLISIFMISSGKYRQRIGDIA
;
A
#
# COMPACT_ATOMS: atom_id res chain seq x y z
N MET A 1 8.42 -22.76 5.33
CA MET A 1 8.01 -21.35 5.54
C MET A 1 9.15 -20.66 6.29
N SER A 2 9.45 -19.39 6.04
CA SER A 2 10.50 -18.68 6.79
C SER A 2 9.88 -18.13 8.08
N GLU A 3 10.37 -18.61 9.22
CA GLU A 3 9.97 -18.16 10.55
C GLU A 3 11.02 -17.18 11.07
N ILE A 4 10.57 -16.06 11.63
CA ILE A 4 11.44 -15.06 12.26
C ILE A 4 11.26 -15.21 13.77
N PRO A 5 12.28 -15.70 14.51
CA PRO A 5 12.20 -15.79 15.97
C PRO A 5 12.37 -14.38 16.56
N ILE A 6 11.37 -13.91 17.29
CA ILE A 6 11.41 -12.65 18.01
C ILE A 6 11.44 -12.95 19.51
N LEU A 7 12.46 -12.45 20.21
CA LEU A 7 12.57 -12.57 21.67
C LEU A 7 11.66 -11.51 22.31
N THR A 8 10.69 -11.97 23.09
CA THR A 8 9.84 -11.08 23.90
C THR A 8 10.58 -10.58 25.15
N ALA A 9 10.02 -9.59 25.86
CA ALA A 9 10.58 -9.09 27.13
C ALA A 9 10.73 -10.20 28.21
N GLN A 10 9.97 -11.28 28.07
CA GLN A 10 10.01 -12.48 28.90
C GLN A 10 10.99 -13.54 28.37
N ASN A 11 11.83 -13.20 27.37
CA ASN A 11 12.80 -14.07 26.72
C ASN A 11 12.18 -15.34 26.10
N VAL A 12 10.92 -15.27 25.68
CA VAL A 12 10.23 -16.33 24.92
C VAL A 12 10.32 -15.99 23.44
N ALA A 13 10.88 -16.88 22.64
CA ALA A 13 10.95 -16.76 21.19
C ALA A 13 9.58 -17.06 20.57
N ILE A 14 8.93 -16.04 20.01
CA ILE A 14 7.71 -16.21 19.20
C ILE A 14 8.14 -16.21 17.73
N ASN A 15 7.86 -17.33 17.05
CA ASN A 15 8.15 -17.47 15.63
C ASN A 15 7.01 -16.86 14.81
N PHE A 16 7.30 -15.76 14.13
CA PHE A 16 6.35 -15.17 13.19
C PHE A 16 6.50 -15.82 11.82
N VAL A 17 5.39 -16.36 11.30
CA VAL A 17 5.34 -16.90 9.95
C VAL A 17 5.26 -15.75 8.96
N ALA A 18 6.32 -15.52 8.20
CA ALA A 18 6.31 -14.49 7.17
C ALA A 18 5.25 -14.81 6.10
N ALA A 19 4.37 -13.84 5.82
CA ALA A 19 3.30 -14.03 4.84
C ALA A 19 3.88 -14.45 3.46
N PRO A 20 3.33 -15.51 2.84
CA PRO A 20 3.83 -16.00 1.56
C PRO A 20 3.58 -14.98 0.43
N LEU A 21 4.42 -15.04 -0.61
CA LEU A 21 4.41 -14.10 -1.74
C LEU A 21 3.03 -14.02 -2.42
N ASN A 22 2.37 -15.16 -2.61
CA ASN A 22 1.05 -15.26 -3.23
C ASN A 22 -0.01 -14.39 -2.52
N LYS A 23 -0.10 -14.45 -1.19
CA LYS A 23 -1.05 -13.64 -0.41
C LYS A 23 -0.76 -12.15 -0.56
N ARG A 24 0.52 -11.78 -0.65
CA ARG A 24 0.93 -10.37 -0.87
C ARG A 24 0.57 -9.88 -2.27
N ILE A 25 0.72 -10.72 -3.30
CA ILE A 25 0.32 -10.39 -4.68
C ILE A 25 -1.19 -10.25 -4.79
N ILE A 26 -1.97 -11.19 -4.23
CA ILE A 26 -3.43 -11.12 -4.26
C ILE A 26 -3.94 -9.88 -3.51
N ALA A 27 -3.39 -9.58 -2.33
CA ALA A 27 -3.74 -8.37 -1.60
C ALA A 27 -3.45 -7.10 -2.43
N TYR A 28 -2.31 -7.05 -3.13
CA TYR A 28 -1.98 -5.95 -4.03
C TYR A 28 -2.96 -5.85 -5.21
N LEU A 29 -3.34 -6.97 -5.81
CA LEU A 29 -4.27 -7.01 -6.94
C LEU A 29 -5.68 -6.54 -6.53
N ILE A 30 -6.14 -6.91 -5.34
CA ILE A 30 -7.41 -6.42 -4.80
C ILE A 30 -7.35 -4.91 -4.56
N ASP A 31 -6.29 -4.41 -3.91
CA ASP A 31 -6.12 -2.98 -3.68
C ASP A 31 -6.00 -2.21 -5.01
N TYR A 32 -5.36 -2.80 -6.02
CA TYR A 32 -5.27 -2.24 -7.37
C TYR A 32 -6.64 -2.18 -8.05
N GLY A 33 -7.46 -3.23 -7.92
CA GLY A 33 -8.84 -3.24 -8.42
C GLY A 33 -9.70 -2.14 -7.80
N ILE A 34 -9.59 -1.91 -6.49
CA ILE A 34 -10.30 -0.82 -5.80
C ILE A 34 -9.83 0.54 -6.35
N LYS A 35 -8.52 0.75 -6.44
CA LYS A 35 -7.93 1.98 -7.00
C LYS A 35 -8.36 2.23 -8.44
N LEU A 36 -8.40 1.19 -9.25
CA LEU A 36 -8.77 1.24 -10.66
C LEU A 36 -10.28 1.53 -10.82
N SER A 37 -11.13 0.92 -9.98
CA SER A 37 -12.57 1.23 -9.97
C SER A 37 -12.84 2.70 -9.63
N TYR A 38 -12.13 3.25 -8.65
CA TYR A 38 -12.22 4.67 -8.29
C TYR A 38 -11.74 5.58 -9.43
N LEU A 39 -10.64 5.22 -10.10
CA LEU A 39 -10.12 5.99 -11.24
C LEU A 39 -11.09 5.97 -12.42
N ILE A 40 -11.70 4.82 -12.74
CA ILE A 40 -12.73 4.73 -13.78
C ILE A 40 -13.93 5.63 -13.45
N LEU A 41 -14.38 5.66 -12.19
CA LEU A 41 -15.48 6.53 -11.78
C LEU A 41 -15.13 8.01 -11.97
N ILE A 42 -13.90 8.44 -11.63
CA ILE A 42 -13.44 9.82 -11.87
C ILE A 42 -13.42 10.12 -13.36
N VAL A 43 -12.80 9.25 -14.17
CA VAL A 43 -12.69 9.46 -15.62
C VAL A 43 -14.09 9.52 -16.25
N PHE A 44 -14.99 8.63 -15.83
CA PHE A 44 -16.39 8.66 -16.28
C PHE A 44 -17.07 9.97 -15.90
N TYR A 45 -16.92 10.43 -14.65
CA TYR A 45 -17.52 11.68 -14.18
C TYR A 45 -17.00 12.93 -14.90
N VAL A 46 -15.73 12.91 -15.33
CA VAL A 46 -15.13 13.96 -16.17
C VAL A 46 -15.64 13.86 -17.61
N MET A 47 -15.66 12.66 -18.19
CA MET A 47 -16.09 12.41 -19.58
C MET A 47 -17.58 12.67 -19.81
N THR A 48 -18.44 12.48 -18.80
CA THR A 48 -19.88 12.79 -18.90
C THR A 48 -20.17 14.28 -18.92
N GLY A 49 -19.15 15.15 -18.84
CA GLY A 49 -19.29 16.59 -19.03
C GLY A 49 -20.00 17.32 -17.88
N THR A 50 -20.38 16.61 -16.81
CA THR A 50 -21.03 17.17 -15.63
C THR A 50 -20.19 18.27 -14.96
N ILE A 51 -18.87 18.22 -15.08
CA ILE A 51 -17.96 19.28 -14.60
C ILE A 51 -17.84 20.42 -15.62
N SER A 52 -17.77 20.11 -16.92
CA SER A 52 -17.67 21.12 -17.99
C SER A 52 -18.93 21.97 -18.15
N GLU A 53 -20.10 21.45 -17.77
CA GLU A 53 -21.35 22.22 -17.76
C GLU A 53 -21.43 23.22 -16.58
N PHE A 54 -20.72 22.95 -15.48
CA PHE A 54 -20.70 23.80 -14.28
C PHE A 54 -19.54 24.80 -14.24
N MET A 55 -18.45 24.56 -14.99
CA MET A 55 -17.22 25.35 -14.92
C MET A 55 -16.73 25.69 -16.32
N MET A 56 -16.76 26.98 -16.67
CA MET A 56 -16.33 27.47 -17.99
C MET A 56 -14.80 27.61 -18.14
N ASP A 57 -14.04 27.58 -17.04
CA ASP A 57 -12.59 27.80 -17.06
C ASP A 57 -11.79 26.48 -16.93
N PRO A 58 -10.88 26.18 -17.89
CA PRO A 58 -10.04 24.97 -17.86
C PRO A 58 -9.15 24.83 -16.61
N TRP A 59 -8.82 25.94 -15.96
CA TRP A 59 -8.04 25.94 -14.72
C TRP A 59 -8.82 25.35 -13.54
N SER A 60 -10.12 25.64 -13.47
CA SER A 60 -11.01 25.15 -12.42
C SER A 60 -11.26 23.65 -12.55
N GLU A 61 -11.42 23.16 -13.78
CA GLU A 61 -11.57 21.73 -14.07
C GLU A 61 -10.32 20.95 -13.64
N ASN A 62 -9.12 21.45 -14.02
CA ASN A 62 -7.86 20.82 -13.63
C ASN A 62 -7.65 20.82 -12.11
N ALA A 63 -8.02 21.90 -11.41
CA ALA A 63 -7.92 21.96 -9.95
C ALA A 63 -8.80 20.89 -9.28
N ILE A 64 -10.04 20.71 -9.74
CA ILE A 64 -10.95 19.69 -9.23
C ILE A 64 -10.40 18.29 -9.52
N PHE A 65 -9.86 18.05 -10.71
CA PHE A 65 -9.26 16.77 -11.06
C PHE A 65 -8.10 16.41 -10.14
N ILE A 66 -7.20 17.36 -9.85
CA ILE A 66 -6.07 17.16 -8.92
C ILE A 66 -6.59 16.82 -7.51
N ILE A 67 -7.63 17.51 -7.04
CA ILE A 67 -8.24 17.24 -5.73
C ILE A 67 -8.84 15.83 -5.68
N LEU A 68 -9.51 15.39 -6.74
CA LEU A 68 -10.08 14.04 -6.82
C LEU A 68 -9.02 12.93 -6.91
N LEU A 69 -7.81 13.26 -7.40
CA LEU A 69 -6.68 12.33 -7.47
C LEU A 69 -5.99 12.13 -6.11
N LEU A 70 -6.07 13.09 -5.18
CA LEU A 70 -5.44 12.98 -3.85
C LEU A 70 -5.85 11.69 -3.11
N PRO A 71 -7.14 11.32 -3.00
CA PRO A 71 -7.55 10.06 -2.39
C PRO A 71 -6.92 8.82 -3.03
N TYR A 72 -6.70 8.80 -4.35
CA TYR A 72 -6.07 7.68 -5.06
C TYR A 72 -4.60 7.49 -4.62
N ILE A 73 -3.87 8.59 -4.52
CA ILE A 73 -2.46 8.62 -4.12
C ILE A 73 -2.32 8.22 -2.64
N PHE A 74 -3.14 8.80 -1.77
CA PHE A 74 -3.07 8.58 -0.32
C PHE A 74 -3.80 7.34 0.18
N TYR A 75 -4.61 6.67 -0.66
CA TYR A 75 -5.41 5.48 -0.28
C TYR A 75 -4.64 4.46 0.55
N THR A 76 -3.42 4.11 0.11
CA THR A 76 -2.63 3.10 0.81
C THR A 76 -2.15 3.62 2.16
N PHE A 77 -1.66 4.85 2.21
CA PHE A 77 -1.12 5.45 3.43
C PHE A 77 -2.23 5.66 4.47
N SER A 78 -3.35 6.25 4.07
CA SER A 78 -4.47 6.52 4.96
C SER A 78 -5.05 5.23 5.54
N LEU A 79 -5.22 4.18 4.72
CA LEU A 79 -5.70 2.89 5.23
C LEU A 79 -4.69 2.20 6.13
N GLU A 80 -3.40 2.17 5.76
CA GLU A 80 -2.38 1.58 6.61
C GLU A 80 -2.25 2.33 7.95
N TRP A 81 -2.46 3.65 7.97
CA TRP A 81 -2.49 4.41 9.22
C TRP A 81 -3.74 4.11 10.05
N LEU A 82 -4.94 4.13 9.44
CA LEU A 82 -6.22 3.94 10.14
C LEU A 82 -6.47 2.50 10.60
N LEU A 83 -5.97 1.52 9.86
CA LEU A 83 -6.15 0.08 10.13
C LEU A 83 -4.86 -0.58 10.64
N GLU A 84 -3.95 0.21 11.23
CA GLU A 84 -2.73 -0.26 11.89
C GLU A 84 -1.87 -1.21 11.01
N GLY A 85 -1.65 -0.86 9.75
CA GLY A 85 -0.81 -1.61 8.82
C GLY A 85 -1.58 -2.59 7.92
N GLN A 86 -2.91 -2.46 7.87
CA GLN A 86 -3.77 -3.18 6.93
C GLN A 86 -4.35 -2.24 5.86
N THR A 87 -4.48 -2.76 4.65
CA THR A 87 -5.35 -2.20 3.59
C THR A 87 -6.54 -3.14 3.41
N ILE A 88 -7.53 -2.76 2.61
CA ILE A 88 -8.70 -3.61 2.35
C ILE A 88 -8.27 -4.97 1.76
N GLY A 89 -7.37 -4.97 0.75
CA GLY A 89 -6.84 -6.20 0.17
C GLY A 89 -6.04 -7.04 1.17
N LYS A 90 -5.24 -6.40 2.04
CA LYS A 90 -4.49 -7.10 3.09
C LYS A 90 -5.40 -7.70 4.16
N LYS A 91 -6.48 -7.01 4.53
CA LYS A 91 -7.47 -7.47 5.49
C LYS A 91 -8.19 -8.73 5.00
N LEU A 92 -8.57 -8.75 3.72
CA LEU A 92 -9.16 -9.92 3.06
C LEU A 92 -8.20 -11.12 3.02
N MET A 93 -6.90 -10.87 2.85
CA MET A 93 -5.87 -11.92 2.84
C MET A 93 -5.36 -12.29 4.25
N HIS A 94 -5.93 -11.69 5.29
CA HIS A 94 -5.52 -11.85 6.70
C HIS A 94 -4.01 -11.61 6.92
N ILE A 95 -3.46 -10.58 6.29
CA ILE A 95 -2.06 -10.17 6.47
C ILE A 95 -1.99 -8.78 7.09
N LYS A 96 -1.00 -8.54 7.96
CA LYS A 96 -0.74 -7.26 8.64
C LYS A 96 0.73 -6.90 8.51
N VAL A 97 1.02 -5.61 8.41
CA VAL A 97 2.38 -5.08 8.49
C VAL A 97 2.78 -4.91 9.95
N VAL A 98 3.94 -5.46 10.33
CA VAL A 98 4.52 -5.37 11.68
C VAL A 98 6.03 -5.13 11.58
N LYS A 99 6.65 -4.60 12.63
CA LYS A 99 8.11 -4.48 12.72
C LYS A 99 8.77 -5.85 12.90
N ILE A 100 10.09 -5.89 12.67
CA ILE A 100 10.93 -7.07 12.94
C ILE A 100 10.88 -7.43 14.42
N ASP A 101 10.68 -6.44 15.30
CA ASP A 101 10.54 -6.64 16.75
C ASP A 101 9.13 -7.08 17.17
N GLY A 102 8.21 -7.28 16.23
CA GLY A 102 6.84 -7.75 16.48
C GLY A 102 5.87 -6.67 16.95
N PHE A 103 6.36 -5.46 17.26
CA PHE A 103 5.55 -4.30 17.59
C PHE A 103 4.84 -3.71 16.36
N GLN A 104 3.79 -2.93 16.62
CA GLN A 104 3.08 -2.16 15.60
C GLN A 104 4.02 -1.15 14.94
N ALA A 105 3.88 -0.96 13.63
CA ALA A 105 4.66 0.03 12.90
C ALA A 105 4.14 1.45 13.20
N SER A 106 5.06 2.40 13.28
CA SER A 106 4.79 3.82 13.48
C SER A 106 4.20 4.45 12.22
N VAL A 107 3.55 5.60 12.37
CA VAL A 107 3.08 6.44 11.26
C VAL A 107 4.23 6.77 10.29
N PHE A 108 5.42 7.04 10.82
CA PHE A 108 6.60 7.31 10.00
C PHE A 108 6.99 6.10 9.15
N ASP A 109 6.93 4.90 9.71
CA ASP A 109 7.25 3.67 8.98
C ASP A 109 6.24 3.43 7.85
N TYR A 110 4.95 3.73 8.07
CA TYR A 110 3.94 3.67 6.99
C TYR A 110 4.20 4.72 5.90
N PHE A 111 4.66 5.91 6.28
CA PHE A 111 5.00 6.97 5.33
C PHE A 111 6.20 6.59 4.46
N VAL A 112 7.28 6.10 5.05
CA VAL A 112 8.48 5.61 4.34
C VAL A 112 8.10 4.49 3.38
N ARG A 113 7.33 3.50 3.86
CA ARG A 113 6.81 2.40 3.03
C ARG A 113 5.95 2.87 1.87
N TRP A 114 5.13 3.90 2.09
CA TRP A 114 4.28 4.49 1.06
C TRP A 114 5.11 5.28 0.03
N GLY A 115 6.08 6.08 0.46
CA GLY A 115 6.97 6.83 -0.42
C GLY A 115 7.80 5.90 -1.31
N PHE A 116 8.46 4.91 -0.72
CA PHE A 116 9.23 3.90 -1.47
C PHE A 116 8.34 3.03 -2.37
N ARG A 117 7.03 2.93 -2.12
CA ARG A 117 6.10 2.21 -3.01
C ARG A 117 6.09 2.78 -4.42
N VAL A 118 6.30 4.09 -4.59
CA VAL A 118 6.38 4.72 -5.91
C VAL A 118 7.58 4.15 -6.68
N VAL A 119 8.74 4.04 -6.05
CA VAL A 119 9.95 3.49 -6.67
C VAL A 119 9.83 1.98 -6.87
N ASP A 120 9.41 1.26 -5.82
CA ASP A 120 9.36 -0.20 -5.79
C ASP A 120 8.29 -0.78 -6.72
N ILE A 121 7.09 -0.19 -6.77
CA ILE A 121 5.95 -0.77 -7.48
C ILE A 121 5.67 -0.02 -8.79
N ILE A 122 5.63 1.31 -8.75
CA ILE A 122 5.31 2.10 -9.95
C ILE A 122 6.53 2.16 -10.88
N GLY A 123 7.74 2.37 -10.33
CA GLY A 123 8.97 2.47 -11.10
C GLY A 123 9.48 1.14 -11.67
N SER A 124 9.24 0.01 -10.99
CA SER A 124 9.78 -1.30 -11.40
C SER A 124 8.72 -2.37 -11.74
N PHE A 125 7.44 -1.98 -11.82
CA PHE A 125 6.31 -2.91 -11.95
C PHE A 125 6.30 -4.02 -10.87
N GLY A 126 6.89 -3.74 -9.69
CA GLY A 126 6.97 -4.69 -8.58
C GLY A 126 8.10 -5.72 -8.67
N LEU A 127 8.96 -5.69 -9.71
CA LEU A 127 10.07 -6.62 -9.85
C LEU A 127 11.09 -6.49 -8.71
N ILE A 128 11.42 -5.26 -8.32
CA ILE A 128 12.34 -4.98 -7.20
C ILE A 128 11.75 -5.51 -5.88
N SER A 129 10.45 -5.34 -5.69
CA SER A 129 9.75 -5.88 -4.52
C SER A 129 9.81 -7.40 -4.46
N ILE A 130 9.59 -8.09 -5.58
CA ILE A 130 9.66 -9.56 -5.63
C ILE A 130 11.09 -10.04 -5.38
N PHE A 131 12.07 -9.39 -5.99
CA PHE A 131 13.49 -9.72 -5.82
C PHE A 131 13.93 -9.57 -4.36
N MET A 132 13.60 -8.45 -3.70
CA MET A 132 13.96 -8.23 -2.29
C MET A 132 13.25 -9.18 -1.34
N ILE A 133 11.99 -9.54 -1.63
CA ILE A 133 11.25 -10.53 -0.83
C ILE A 133 11.86 -11.94 -1.01
N SER A 134 12.38 -12.26 -2.20
CA SER A 134 12.99 -13.55 -2.50
C SER A 134 14.42 -13.68 -1.95
N SER A 135 15.21 -12.61 -2.03
CA SER A 135 16.63 -12.61 -1.66
C SER A 135 16.87 -12.23 -0.19
N GLY A 136 15.93 -11.51 0.43
CA GLY A 136 16.07 -11.01 1.80
C GLY A 136 15.80 -12.08 2.87
N LYS A 137 16.67 -12.16 3.88
CA LYS A 137 16.56 -13.06 5.05
C LYS A 137 15.19 -12.96 5.76
N TYR A 138 14.61 -11.76 5.80
CA TYR A 138 13.32 -11.47 6.43
C TYR A 138 12.17 -11.25 5.44
N ARG A 139 12.40 -11.50 4.13
CA ARG A 139 11.39 -11.34 3.06
C ARG A 139 10.75 -9.94 3.04
N GLN A 140 11.59 -8.91 3.17
CA GLN A 140 11.21 -7.50 3.29
C GLN A 140 11.26 -6.77 1.94
N ARG A 141 10.56 -5.64 1.84
CA ARG A 141 10.69 -4.69 0.72
C ARG A 141 11.77 -3.65 1.02
N ILE A 142 12.19 -2.87 0.04
CA ILE A 142 13.19 -1.80 0.25
C ILE A 142 12.68 -0.80 1.28
N GLY A 143 11.42 -0.36 1.13
CA GLY A 143 10.77 0.52 2.10
C GLY A 143 10.55 -0.06 3.50
N ASP A 144 10.88 -1.34 3.74
CA ASP A 144 10.77 -1.98 5.05
C ASP A 144 12.14 -2.04 5.78
N ILE A 145 13.23 -1.68 5.09
CA ILE A 145 14.61 -1.70 5.62
C ILE A 145 15.07 -0.31 6.07
N ALA A 146 14.49 0.74 5.47
CA ALA A 146 14.81 2.14 5.70
C ALA A 146 14.25 2.67 7.04
#